data_AF-A0A016TCM5-F1
#
_entry.id   AF-A0A016TCM5-F1
#
_cell.length_a   1.000
_cell.length_b   1.000
_cell.length_c   1.000
_cell.angle_alpha   90.00
_cell.angle_beta   90.00
_cell.angle_gamma   90.00
#
_symmetry.space_group_name_H-M   'P 1'
#
loop_
_entity.id
_entity.type
_entity.pdbx_description
1 polymer ?
#
loop_
_entity_poly.entity_id
_entity_poly.type
_entity_poly.pdbx_seq_one_letter_code
_entity_poly.pdbx_strand_id
1 'polypeptide(L)'
;MQYSRFAFAEDESKPVMHAKNSDYQKTMGSLHPSFSDIITMNRLYKCQERFCPNVRAQCLNGGIIDSRSCSHCLCPMMFTGSQCEMRNRGRGPQGECGASLKADSKWQSFEASVGDDSEELHEFYDCFWLITAPQNRKVQIRVSWLEDCLEECGATGAEIFVNSFTMGGVKICCEDDFKGKVFISTGQVAAVHVNTMYDFASVEIAYRFV
;
A
#
# COMPACT_ATOMS: atom_id res chain seq x y z
N MET A 1 -13.85 -3.25 -7.28
CA MET A 1 -12.80 -3.08 -8.29
C MET A 1 -13.25 -2.03 -9.30
N GLN A 2 -12.46 -0.98 -9.46
CA GLN A 2 -12.69 0.07 -10.47
C GLN A 2 -11.85 -0.25 -11.70
N TYR A 3 -12.35 0.05 -12.90
CA TYR A 3 -11.59 -0.10 -14.14
C TYR A 3 -10.32 0.79 -14.17
N SER A 4 -9.36 0.47 -15.05
CA SER A 4 -8.16 1.30 -15.27
C SER A 4 -8.52 2.65 -15.91
N ARG A 5 -7.62 3.64 -15.80
CA ARG A 5 -7.85 5.02 -16.30
C ARG A 5 -8.18 5.13 -17.78
N PHE A 6 -7.76 4.14 -18.59
CA PHE A 6 -7.96 4.09 -20.04
C PHE A 6 -9.09 3.15 -20.47
N ALA A 7 -9.72 2.44 -19.54
CA ALA A 7 -10.73 1.45 -19.88
C ALA A 7 -11.88 2.09 -20.65
N PHE A 8 -12.25 1.49 -21.79
CA PHE A 8 -13.30 1.96 -22.71
C PHE A 8 -13.01 3.32 -23.39
N ALA A 9 -11.75 3.74 -23.46
CA ALA A 9 -11.37 4.92 -24.24
C ALA A 9 -11.53 4.67 -25.75
N GLU A 10 -12.04 5.66 -26.48
CA GLU A 10 -11.98 5.69 -27.95
C GLU A 10 -10.55 5.94 -28.44
N ASP A 11 -9.80 6.73 -27.68
CA ASP A 11 -8.38 7.02 -27.89
C ASP A 11 -7.60 6.55 -26.66
N GLU A 12 -6.92 5.39 -26.77
CA GLU A 12 -6.18 4.75 -25.68
C GLU A 12 -5.02 5.60 -25.14
N SER A 13 -4.62 6.66 -25.84
CA SER A 13 -3.62 7.63 -25.34
C SER A 13 -4.20 8.61 -24.31
N LYS A 14 -5.53 8.67 -24.17
CA LYS A 14 -6.22 9.63 -23.30
C LYS A 14 -7.02 8.93 -22.20
N PRO A 15 -6.78 9.23 -20.92
CA PRO A 15 -7.57 8.66 -19.85
C PRO A 15 -9.02 9.17 -19.92
N VAL A 16 -9.98 8.28 -19.72
CA VAL A 16 -11.42 8.62 -19.63
C VAL A 16 -11.88 8.86 -18.19
N MET A 17 -11.06 8.47 -17.22
CA MET A 17 -11.29 8.72 -15.80
C MET A 17 -10.14 9.52 -15.23
N HIS A 18 -10.47 10.59 -14.51
CA HIS A 18 -9.49 11.42 -13.82
C HIS A 18 -9.67 11.29 -12.30
N ALA A 19 -8.59 10.95 -11.61
CA ALA A 19 -8.58 10.94 -10.16
C ALA A 19 -8.70 12.38 -9.64
N LYS A 20 -9.51 12.56 -8.60
CA LYS A 20 -9.66 13.86 -7.92
C LYS A 20 -8.32 14.36 -7.37
N ASN A 21 -7.48 13.44 -6.89
CA ASN A 21 -6.07 13.70 -6.61
C ASN A 21 -5.25 13.04 -7.71
N SER A 22 -4.49 13.83 -8.45
CA SER A 22 -3.67 13.35 -9.58
C SER A 22 -2.64 12.31 -9.19
N ASP A 23 -2.15 12.30 -7.94
CA ASP A 23 -1.20 11.28 -7.49
C ASP A 23 -1.81 9.86 -7.48
N TYR A 24 -3.13 9.76 -7.36
CA TYR A 24 -3.84 8.48 -7.36
C TYR A 24 -4.30 8.03 -8.75
N GLN A 25 -3.88 8.73 -9.80
CA GLN A 25 -4.31 8.45 -11.17
C GLN A 25 -3.96 7.02 -11.62
N LYS A 26 -2.76 6.54 -11.29
CA LYS A 26 -2.30 5.17 -11.60
C LYS A 26 -2.75 4.13 -10.56
N THR A 27 -3.43 4.53 -9.49
CA THR A 27 -4.02 3.61 -8.49
C THR A 27 -5.35 3.00 -8.98
N MET A 28 -5.98 3.53 -10.03
CA MET A 28 -7.19 2.94 -10.64
C MET A 28 -6.86 1.66 -11.41
N GLY A 29 -7.78 0.70 -11.44
CA GLY A 29 -7.56 -0.58 -12.13
C GLY A 29 -6.89 -1.67 -11.29
N SER A 30 -6.94 -1.58 -9.95
CA SER A 30 -6.35 -2.60 -9.07
C SER A 30 -6.88 -4.01 -9.37
N LEU A 31 -5.97 -4.98 -9.46
CA LEU A 31 -6.26 -6.40 -9.71
C LEU A 31 -7.03 -7.08 -8.56
N HIS A 32 -6.92 -6.55 -7.35
CA HIS A 32 -7.52 -7.11 -6.15
C HIS A 32 -8.46 -6.10 -5.48
N PRO A 33 -9.51 -6.56 -4.77
CA PRO A 33 -10.33 -5.71 -3.92
C PRO A 33 -9.46 -4.98 -2.89
N SER A 34 -9.66 -3.67 -2.79
CA SER A 34 -9.04 -2.86 -1.75
C SER A 34 -9.63 -3.19 -0.38
N PHE A 35 -8.91 -2.83 0.69
CA PHE A 35 -9.47 -3.00 2.04
C PHE A 35 -10.76 -2.16 2.23
N SER A 36 -10.88 -1.02 1.55
CA SER A 36 -12.13 -0.24 1.51
C SER A 36 -13.31 -0.99 0.90
N ASP A 37 -13.08 -1.86 -0.10
CA ASP A 37 -14.13 -2.73 -0.63
C ASP A 37 -14.60 -3.73 0.44
N ILE A 38 -13.66 -4.32 1.18
CA ILE A 38 -13.95 -5.26 2.28
C ILE A 38 -14.76 -4.56 3.38
N ILE A 39 -14.37 -3.36 3.80
CA ILE A 39 -15.11 -2.56 4.80
C ILE A 39 -16.52 -2.25 4.28
N THR A 40 -16.64 -1.83 3.02
CA THR A 40 -17.92 -1.46 2.42
C THR A 40 -18.89 -2.63 2.43
N MET A 41 -18.42 -3.82 2.04
CA MET A 41 -19.26 -5.03 2.05
C MET A 41 -19.64 -5.45 3.47
N ASN A 42 -18.71 -5.43 4.43
CA ASN A 42 -19.01 -5.76 5.82
C ASN A 42 -20.06 -4.80 6.42
N ARG A 43 -19.97 -3.51 6.10
CA ARG A 43 -20.94 -2.50 6.53
C ARG A 43 -22.31 -2.70 5.86
N LEU A 44 -22.34 -2.93 4.55
CA LEU A 44 -23.58 -3.14 3.79
C LEU A 44 -24.40 -4.30 4.37
N TYR A 45 -23.74 -5.41 4.67
CA TYR A 45 -24.39 -6.60 5.22
C TYR A 45 -24.51 -6.62 6.74
N LYS A 46 -24.06 -5.56 7.42
CA LYS A 46 -24.10 -5.43 8.89
C LYS A 46 -23.44 -6.63 9.59
N CYS A 47 -22.29 -7.07 9.07
CA CYS A 47 -21.65 -8.31 9.50
C CYS A 47 -21.32 -8.28 11.00
N GLN A 48 -20.74 -7.18 11.48
CA GLN A 48 -20.40 -7.05 12.90
C GLN A 48 -21.65 -7.04 13.78
N GLU A 49 -22.68 -6.26 13.44
CA GLU A 49 -23.89 -6.20 14.28
C GLU A 49 -24.65 -7.54 14.29
N ARG A 50 -24.62 -8.30 13.19
CA ARG A 50 -25.31 -9.58 13.07
C ARG A 50 -24.59 -10.72 13.79
N PHE A 51 -23.27 -10.80 13.65
CA PHE A 51 -22.50 -11.98 14.07
C PHE A 51 -21.68 -11.73 15.34
N CYS A 52 -21.26 -10.50 15.57
CA CYS A 52 -20.43 -10.11 16.71
C CYS A 52 -21.04 -8.94 17.52
N PRO A 53 -22.34 -9.00 17.91
CA PRO A 53 -23.04 -7.86 18.52
C PRO A 53 -22.45 -7.38 19.85
N ASN A 54 -21.77 -8.27 20.58
CA ASN A 54 -21.22 -8.00 21.90
C ASN A 54 -19.71 -7.75 21.88
N VAL A 55 -19.07 -7.79 20.71
CA VAL A 55 -17.62 -7.64 20.59
C VAL A 55 -17.24 -6.17 20.66
N ARG A 56 -16.29 -5.87 21.54
CA ARG A 56 -15.68 -4.55 21.70
C ARG A 56 -14.17 -4.57 21.46
N ALA A 57 -13.65 -5.59 20.78
CA ALA A 57 -12.23 -5.61 20.45
C ALA A 57 -11.84 -4.34 19.67
N GLN A 58 -10.63 -3.86 19.92
CA GLN A 58 -10.14 -2.62 19.34
C GLN A 58 -9.19 -2.95 18.19
N CYS A 59 -9.66 -2.76 16.96
CA CYS A 59 -8.80 -2.89 15.78
C CYS A 59 -8.02 -1.59 15.56
N LEU A 60 -6.71 -1.72 15.39
CA LEU A 60 -5.80 -0.62 15.11
C LEU A 60 -5.62 -0.44 13.61
N ASN A 61 -4.98 0.68 13.23
CA ASN A 61 -4.56 0.97 11.86
C ASN A 61 -5.66 0.88 10.79
N GLY A 62 -6.93 1.05 11.19
CA GLY A 62 -8.07 0.99 10.28
C GLY A 62 -8.64 -0.41 10.06
N GLY A 63 -8.17 -1.43 10.80
CA GLY A 63 -8.77 -2.77 10.77
C GLY A 63 -10.23 -2.77 11.25
N ILE A 64 -10.95 -3.84 10.90
CA ILE A 64 -12.34 -4.09 11.32
C ILE A 64 -12.45 -5.46 11.97
N ILE A 65 -13.48 -5.68 12.79
CA ILE A 65 -13.71 -6.97 13.45
C ILE A 65 -13.98 -8.05 12.41
N ASP A 66 -13.25 -9.17 12.49
CA ASP A 66 -13.56 -10.35 11.70
C ASP A 66 -14.84 -10.98 12.22
N SER A 67 -15.91 -10.84 11.44
CA SER A 67 -17.24 -11.32 11.81
C SER A 67 -17.37 -12.85 11.84
N ARG A 68 -16.34 -13.59 11.40
CA ARG A 68 -16.28 -15.06 11.48
C ARG A 68 -15.73 -15.56 12.80
N SER A 69 -14.80 -14.81 13.41
CA SER A 69 -14.13 -15.22 14.66
C SER A 69 -14.56 -14.41 15.87
N CYS A 70 -15.01 -13.17 15.69
CA CYS A 70 -15.38 -12.25 16.76
C CYS A 70 -14.26 -11.92 17.78
N SER A 71 -13.05 -12.43 17.57
CA SER A 71 -11.89 -12.28 18.47
C SER A 71 -10.66 -11.68 17.80
N HIS A 72 -10.65 -11.59 16.47
CA HIS A 72 -9.56 -11.04 15.67
C HIS A 72 -10.06 -9.94 14.74
N CYS A 73 -9.13 -9.13 14.25
CA CYS A 73 -9.38 -8.11 13.25
C CYS A 73 -8.99 -8.59 11.84
N LEU A 74 -9.78 -8.20 10.85
CA LEU A 74 -9.32 -8.10 9.47
C LEU A 74 -8.45 -6.85 9.35
N CYS A 75 -7.27 -7.01 8.79
CA CYS A 75 -6.26 -5.97 8.72
C CYS A 75 -6.08 -5.42 7.31
N PRO A 76 -5.84 -4.12 7.15
CA PRO A 76 -5.32 -3.59 5.91
C PRO A 76 -3.96 -4.23 5.59
N MET A 77 -3.60 -4.30 4.31
CA MET A 77 -2.46 -5.11 3.82
C MET A 77 -1.13 -4.86 4.51
N MET A 78 -0.88 -3.63 4.98
CA MET A 78 0.35 -3.24 5.66
C MET A 78 0.50 -3.85 7.07
N PHE A 79 -0.58 -4.41 7.64
CA PHE A 79 -0.64 -4.83 9.03
C PHE A 79 -1.13 -6.27 9.21
N THR A 80 -0.76 -6.84 10.36
CA THR A 80 -1.17 -8.16 10.84
C THR A 80 -1.25 -8.15 12.37
N GLY A 81 -1.56 -9.29 12.97
CA GLY A 81 -1.83 -9.44 14.40
C GLY A 81 -3.31 -9.45 14.73
N SER A 82 -3.65 -9.81 15.96
CA SER A 82 -5.06 -9.94 16.36
C SER A 82 -5.81 -8.62 16.35
N GLN A 83 -5.09 -7.50 16.49
CA GLN A 83 -5.61 -6.14 16.50
C GLN A 83 -5.03 -5.28 15.36
N CYS A 84 -4.34 -5.88 14.38
CA CYS A 84 -3.63 -5.14 13.32
C CYS A 84 -2.51 -4.23 13.84
N GLU A 85 -1.87 -4.64 14.93
CA GLU A 85 -0.83 -3.90 15.65
C GLU A 85 0.58 -4.12 15.11
N MET A 86 0.79 -5.19 14.34
CA MET A 86 2.09 -5.57 13.80
C MET A 86 2.19 -5.22 12.31
N ARG A 87 3.42 -4.94 11.84
CA ARG A 87 3.73 -4.86 10.40
C ARG A 87 3.48 -6.22 9.75
N ASN A 88 2.83 -6.24 8.59
CA ASN A 88 2.80 -7.44 7.75
C ASN A 88 4.23 -7.79 7.30
N ARG A 89 4.67 -9.02 7.57
CA ARG A 89 6.05 -9.44 7.32
C ARG A 89 6.39 -9.68 5.87
N GLY A 90 5.40 -9.58 4.97
CA GLY A 90 5.60 -9.74 3.55
C GLY A 90 5.91 -11.18 3.15
N ARG A 91 5.94 -11.40 1.84
CA ARG A 91 6.29 -12.66 1.21
C ARG A 91 7.10 -12.34 -0.03
N GLY A 92 8.41 -12.47 0.08
CA GLY A 92 9.33 -12.47 -1.05
C GLY A 92 9.80 -13.89 -1.39
N PRO A 93 10.68 -14.04 -2.38
CA PRO A 93 11.15 -15.34 -2.86
C PRO A 93 11.97 -16.10 -1.82
N GLN A 94 12.68 -15.37 -0.94
CA GLN A 94 13.50 -15.95 0.14
C GLN A 94 12.77 -15.99 1.49
N GLY A 95 11.45 -15.74 1.51
CA GLY A 95 10.62 -15.71 2.73
C GLY A 95 10.15 -14.31 3.12
N GLU A 96 10.08 -14.03 4.43
CA GLU A 96 9.63 -12.73 4.95
C GLU A 96 10.56 -11.57 4.49
N CYS A 97 10.00 -10.40 4.21
CA CYS A 97 10.74 -9.27 3.66
C CYS A 97 10.20 -7.90 4.11
N GLY A 98 11.01 -6.86 3.92
CA GLY A 98 10.74 -5.50 4.41
C GLY A 98 11.04 -5.30 5.90
N ALA A 99 10.83 -4.08 6.41
CA ALA A 99 11.31 -3.71 7.75
C ALA A 99 10.43 -2.67 8.47
N SER A 100 10.50 -2.65 9.80
CA SER A 100 9.98 -1.55 10.62
C SER A 100 11.08 -0.54 10.87
N LEU A 101 10.92 0.68 10.37
CA LEU A 101 11.91 1.75 10.39
C LEU A 101 11.45 2.90 11.30
N LYS A 102 12.40 3.54 11.98
CA LYS A 102 12.17 4.76 12.75
C LYS A 102 12.75 5.93 11.98
N ALA A 103 11.92 6.93 11.70
CA ALA A 103 12.38 8.14 11.05
C ALA A 103 13.19 9.02 12.01
N ASP A 104 14.22 9.68 11.48
CA ASP A 104 14.93 10.80 12.12
C ASP A 104 14.50 12.14 11.49
N SER A 105 14.89 13.25 12.11
CA SER A 105 14.83 14.60 11.56
C SER A 105 15.67 14.78 10.28
N LYS A 106 16.75 13.98 10.15
CA LYS A 106 17.59 13.94 8.96
C LYS A 106 17.06 12.91 7.97
N TRP A 107 17.33 13.15 6.68
CA TRP A 107 17.01 12.19 5.63
C TRP A 107 17.82 10.90 5.82
N GLN A 108 17.11 9.78 5.77
CA GLN A 108 17.62 8.42 5.73
C GLN A 108 17.09 7.76 4.46
N SER A 109 17.76 6.74 3.94
CA SER A 109 17.24 5.95 2.82
C SER A 109 17.35 4.45 3.08
N PHE A 110 16.54 3.70 2.34
CA PHE A 110 16.70 2.27 2.17
C PHE A 110 16.45 1.93 0.70
N GLU A 111 17.14 0.90 0.24
CA GLU A 111 16.90 0.28 -1.05
C GLU A 111 16.04 -0.96 -0.83
N ALA A 112 15.05 -1.14 -1.70
CA ALA A 112 14.20 -2.32 -1.75
C ALA A 112 14.33 -2.92 -3.14
N SER A 113 14.79 -4.17 -3.21
CA SER A 113 14.73 -5.00 -4.41
C SER A 113 13.93 -6.25 -4.07
N VAL A 114 12.81 -6.45 -4.76
CA VAL A 114 11.83 -7.52 -4.50
C VAL A 114 11.61 -8.26 -5.80
N GLY A 115 11.91 -9.56 -5.83
CA GLY A 115 11.81 -10.35 -7.05
C GLY A 115 12.82 -11.46 -7.10
N ASP A 116 12.73 -12.25 -8.15
CA ASP A 116 13.70 -13.28 -8.52
C ASP A 116 13.96 -13.20 -10.03
N ASP A 117 14.92 -13.97 -10.54
CA ASP A 117 15.28 -13.98 -11.98
C ASP A 117 14.20 -14.65 -12.87
N SER A 118 12.98 -14.89 -12.38
CA SER A 118 11.88 -15.50 -13.16
C SER A 118 11.18 -14.45 -14.02
N GLU A 119 11.26 -14.64 -15.34
CA GLU A 119 10.45 -13.87 -16.29
C GLU A 119 9.01 -14.43 -16.45
N GLU A 120 8.70 -15.58 -15.86
CA GLU A 120 7.34 -16.13 -15.84
C GLU A 120 6.47 -15.45 -14.78
N LEU A 121 5.23 -15.10 -15.14
CA LEU A 121 4.27 -14.50 -14.21
C LEU A 121 3.94 -15.45 -13.06
N HIS A 122 4.07 -14.95 -11.84
CA HIS A 122 3.77 -15.66 -10.59
C HIS A 122 2.82 -14.85 -9.68
N GLU A 123 2.44 -15.43 -8.53
CA GLU A 123 1.74 -14.68 -7.48
C GLU A 123 2.60 -13.52 -6.99
N PHE A 124 2.00 -12.39 -6.59
CA PHE A 124 2.77 -11.25 -6.11
C PHE A 124 3.73 -11.63 -4.97
N TYR A 125 4.99 -11.25 -5.16
CA TYR A 125 5.87 -11.01 -4.02
C TYR A 125 5.53 -9.65 -3.44
N ASP A 126 5.26 -9.60 -2.15
CA ASP A 126 4.80 -8.40 -1.44
C ASP A 126 5.71 -8.11 -0.26
N CYS A 127 6.47 -7.01 -0.31
CA CYS A 127 7.32 -6.60 0.80
C CYS A 127 6.88 -5.26 1.37
N PHE A 128 6.95 -5.14 2.69
CA PHE A 128 6.31 -4.04 3.42
C PHE A 128 7.31 -3.33 4.34
N TRP A 129 7.45 -2.02 4.18
CA TRP A 129 8.24 -1.18 5.08
C TRP A 129 7.31 -0.25 5.85
N LEU A 130 7.37 -0.30 7.18
CA LEU A 130 6.57 0.55 8.06
C LEU A 130 7.47 1.60 8.70
N ILE A 131 7.23 2.88 8.41
CA ILE A 131 8.07 3.99 8.86
C ILE A 131 7.32 4.76 9.93
N THR A 132 7.90 4.86 11.13
CA THR A 132 7.28 5.52 12.28
C THR A 132 8.05 6.76 12.70
N ALA A 133 7.34 7.87 12.87
CA ALA A 133 7.83 9.12 13.43
C ALA A 133 7.49 9.22 14.94
N PRO A 134 8.18 10.09 15.70
CA PRO A 134 7.80 10.43 17.07
C PRO A 134 6.38 11.01 17.16
N GLN A 135 5.84 11.05 18.37
CA GLN A 135 4.50 11.60 18.64
C GLN A 135 4.36 13.03 18.09
N ASN A 136 3.21 13.32 17.47
CA ASN A 136 2.87 14.62 16.85
C ASN A 136 3.77 15.03 15.67
N ARG A 137 4.55 14.10 15.11
CA ARG A 137 5.32 14.30 13.89
C ARG A 137 4.72 13.53 12.73
N LYS A 138 5.06 13.94 11.52
CA LYS A 138 4.66 13.28 10.28
C LYS A 138 5.90 12.70 9.59
N VAL A 139 5.72 11.68 8.78
CA VAL A 139 6.78 11.14 7.92
C VAL A 139 6.71 11.83 6.56
N GLN A 140 7.85 12.29 6.08
CA GLN A 140 8.05 12.66 4.68
C GLN A 140 8.73 11.50 3.96
N ILE A 141 8.26 11.20 2.75
CA ILE A 141 8.80 10.20 1.85
C ILE A 141 9.07 10.86 0.50
N ARG A 142 10.22 10.55 -0.09
CA ARG A 142 10.51 10.79 -1.51
C ARG A 142 11.10 9.52 -2.10
N VAL A 143 10.84 9.30 -3.38
CA VAL A 143 11.49 8.23 -4.13
C VAL A 143 12.73 8.82 -4.78
N SER A 144 13.88 8.17 -4.58
CA SER A 144 15.16 8.62 -5.14
C SER A 144 15.31 8.14 -6.58
N TRP A 145 15.08 6.85 -6.80
CA TRP A 145 15.11 6.20 -8.10
C TRP A 145 14.26 4.93 -8.08
N LEU A 146 13.90 4.47 -9.27
CA LEU A 146 13.19 3.22 -9.54
C LEU A 146 13.72 2.67 -10.86
N GLU A 147 13.90 1.36 -10.96
CA GLU A 147 14.61 0.72 -12.08
C GLU A 147 13.77 0.67 -13.37
N ASP A 148 12.56 0.10 -13.30
CA ASP A 148 11.73 -0.16 -14.49
C ASP A 148 10.46 0.67 -14.55
N CYS A 149 10.21 1.29 -15.71
CA CYS A 149 8.97 2.03 -15.94
C CYS A 149 7.86 1.17 -16.52
N LEU A 150 6.78 0.98 -15.76
CA LEU A 150 5.56 0.30 -16.21
C LEU A 150 4.32 1.19 -16.03
N GLU A 151 3.86 1.80 -17.13
CA GLU A 151 2.78 2.81 -17.16
C GLU A 151 1.45 2.39 -16.51
N GLU A 152 1.12 1.11 -16.55
CA GLU A 152 -0.13 0.58 -15.98
C GLU A 152 -0.02 0.17 -14.51
N CYS A 153 1.19 0.15 -13.93
CA CYS A 153 1.40 -0.24 -12.53
C CYS A 153 0.71 -1.56 -12.12
N GLY A 154 0.60 -2.49 -13.07
CA GLY A 154 -0.24 -3.69 -12.94
C GLY A 154 0.49 -4.88 -12.34
N ALA A 155 1.76 -5.04 -12.67
CA ALA A 155 2.52 -6.26 -12.39
C ALA A 155 3.76 -6.04 -11.51
N THR A 156 4.32 -4.83 -11.46
CA THR A 156 5.48 -4.48 -10.64
C THR A 156 5.40 -3.02 -10.21
N GLY A 157 5.98 -2.67 -9.06
CA GLY A 157 6.17 -1.29 -8.63
C GLY A 157 6.21 -1.09 -7.12
N ALA A 158 6.10 0.18 -6.71
CA ALA A 158 6.01 0.57 -5.32
C ALA A 158 4.70 1.32 -5.04
N GLU A 159 4.17 1.21 -3.83
CA GLU A 159 2.99 1.90 -3.39
C GLU A 159 3.25 2.61 -2.05
N ILE A 160 3.02 3.92 -2.03
CA ILE A 160 3.31 4.80 -0.88
C ILE A 160 2.02 5.09 -0.11
N PHE A 161 2.01 4.66 1.14
CA PHE A 161 0.90 4.85 2.07
C PHE A 161 1.19 5.99 3.04
N VAL A 162 0.65 7.17 2.73
CA VAL A 162 0.75 8.38 3.57
C VAL A 162 -0.60 8.87 4.10
N ASN A 163 -1.71 8.36 3.55
CA ASN A 163 -3.06 8.72 3.96
C ASN A 163 -3.67 7.58 4.81
N SER A 164 -4.87 7.11 4.46
CA SER A 164 -5.49 5.97 5.14
C SER A 164 -4.90 4.67 4.63
N PHE A 165 -4.57 3.75 5.55
CA PHE A 165 -4.20 2.38 5.21
C PHE A 165 -5.37 1.52 4.72
N THR A 166 -6.61 1.99 4.94
CA THR A 166 -7.81 1.30 4.45
C THR A 166 -8.05 1.54 2.96
N MET A 167 -7.39 2.53 2.37
CA MET A 167 -7.41 2.81 0.94
C MET A 167 -6.09 2.34 0.32
N GLY A 168 -6.05 2.22 -1.00
CA GLY A 168 -4.78 2.09 -1.71
C GLY A 168 -3.87 3.31 -1.46
N GLY A 169 -2.57 3.10 -1.59
CA GLY A 169 -1.57 4.14 -1.61
C GLY A 169 -1.39 4.77 -2.99
N VAL A 170 -0.41 5.67 -3.07
CA VAL A 170 0.03 6.27 -4.33
C VAL A 170 0.94 5.26 -5.02
N LYS A 171 0.54 4.76 -6.19
CA LYS A 171 1.39 3.86 -6.98
C LYS A 171 2.49 4.65 -7.68
N ILE A 172 3.71 4.13 -7.60
CA ILE A 172 4.93 4.65 -8.19
C ILE A 172 5.50 3.56 -9.10
N CYS A 173 5.48 3.82 -10.40
CA CYS A 173 6.00 2.86 -11.38
C CYS A 173 6.84 3.52 -12.46
N CYS A 174 6.83 4.85 -12.58
CA CYS A 174 7.67 5.59 -13.52
C CYS A 174 8.17 6.90 -12.87
N GLU A 175 9.19 7.52 -13.48
CA GLU A 175 9.84 8.72 -12.92
C GLU A 175 8.85 9.89 -12.71
N ASP A 176 7.90 10.05 -13.62
CA ASP A 176 6.85 11.08 -13.57
C ASP A 176 5.94 10.96 -12.32
N ASP A 177 5.84 9.78 -11.72
CA ASP A 177 5.03 9.56 -10.53
C ASP A 177 5.62 10.23 -9.29
N PHE A 178 6.95 10.35 -9.23
CA PHE A 178 7.67 10.80 -8.02
C PHE A 178 8.60 11.99 -8.21
N LYS A 179 8.99 12.33 -9.44
CA LYS A 179 9.96 13.41 -9.70
C LYS A 179 9.50 14.74 -9.11
N GLY A 180 10.33 15.31 -8.24
CA GLY A 180 10.06 16.58 -7.57
C GLY A 180 8.95 16.53 -6.51
N LYS A 181 8.43 15.35 -6.18
CA LYS A 181 7.38 15.18 -5.17
C LYS A 181 7.94 14.76 -3.82
N VAL A 182 7.25 15.17 -2.76
CA VAL A 182 7.46 14.69 -1.39
C VAL A 182 6.09 14.33 -0.81
N PHE A 183 5.90 13.07 -0.49
CA PHE A 183 4.68 12.56 0.12
C PHE A 183 4.76 12.73 1.62
N ILE A 184 3.69 13.25 2.24
CA ILE A 184 3.67 13.57 3.67
C ILE A 184 2.53 12.81 4.33
N SER A 185 2.83 12.07 5.38
CA SER A 185 1.81 11.31 6.10
C SER A 185 0.82 12.20 6.86
N THR A 186 -0.41 11.70 6.99
CA THR A 186 -1.45 12.35 7.78
C THR A 186 -1.17 12.26 9.28
N GLY A 187 -0.52 11.18 9.74
CA GLY A 187 -0.13 10.95 11.12
C GLY A 187 1.33 10.49 11.26
N GLN A 188 1.64 9.84 12.38
CA GLN A 188 3.00 9.42 12.74
C GLN A 188 3.52 8.21 11.96
N VAL A 189 2.68 7.56 11.14
CA VAL A 189 3.03 6.35 10.41
C VAL A 189 2.86 6.59 8.92
N ALA A 190 3.86 6.17 8.15
CA ALA A 190 3.76 5.97 6.72
C ALA A 190 4.23 4.56 6.39
N ALA A 191 3.93 4.09 5.20
CA ALA A 191 4.43 2.81 4.75
C ALA A 191 4.75 2.79 3.26
N VAL A 192 5.59 1.83 2.89
CA VAL A 192 5.92 1.52 1.50
C VAL A 192 5.67 0.05 1.29
N HIS A 193 4.93 -0.27 0.24
CA HIS A 193 4.78 -1.61 -0.29
C HIS A 193 5.54 -1.68 -1.60
N VAL A 194 6.34 -2.72 -1.79
CA VAL A 194 7.01 -2.99 -3.07
C VAL A 194 6.58 -4.38 -3.49
N ASN A 195 6.13 -4.51 -4.72
CA ASN A 195 5.66 -5.78 -5.24
C ASN A 195 6.05 -6.03 -6.68
N THR A 196 6.08 -7.32 -7.02
CA THR A 196 6.25 -7.78 -8.39
C THR A 196 5.60 -9.14 -8.62
N MET A 197 5.19 -9.39 -9.87
CA MET A 197 4.71 -10.66 -10.40
C MET A 197 5.70 -11.31 -11.37
N TYR A 198 6.80 -10.64 -11.69
CA TYR A 198 7.86 -11.12 -12.58
C TYR A 198 9.14 -10.33 -12.31
N ASP A 199 10.30 -10.94 -12.52
CA ASP A 199 11.60 -10.28 -12.40
C ASP A 199 11.73 -9.50 -11.06
N PHE A 200 12.53 -8.42 -11.04
CA PHE A 200 12.70 -7.55 -9.88
C PHE A 200 11.88 -6.25 -9.94
N ALA A 201 11.42 -5.81 -8.76
CA ALA A 201 11.03 -4.45 -8.47
C ALA A 201 12.09 -3.80 -7.58
N SER A 202 12.87 -2.87 -8.14
CA SER A 202 13.93 -2.15 -7.42
C SER A 202 13.61 -0.66 -7.27
N VAL A 203 13.66 -0.16 -6.03
CA VAL A 203 13.38 1.24 -5.68
C VAL A 203 14.22 1.70 -4.49
N GLU A 204 14.72 2.93 -4.53
CA GLU A 204 15.27 3.60 -3.35
C GLU A 204 14.27 4.62 -2.79
N ILE A 205 13.99 4.48 -1.50
CA ILE A 205 13.12 5.37 -0.75
C ILE A 205 13.95 6.17 0.25
N ALA A 206 13.78 7.49 0.22
CA ALA A 206 14.30 8.38 1.26
C ALA A 206 13.16 8.90 2.15
N TYR A 207 13.40 8.91 3.45
CA TYR A 207 12.41 9.29 4.46
C TYR A 207 13.03 10.10 5.61
N ARG A 208 12.17 10.87 6.30
CA ARG A 208 12.47 11.58 7.55
C ARG A 208 11.18 11.93 8.27
N PHE A 209 11.23 12.42 9.50
CA PHE A 209 10.09 13.07 10.14
C PHE A 209 10.13 14.60 10.01
N VAL A 210 8.95 15.20 10.04
CA VAL A 210 8.72 16.65 10.12
C VAL A 210 7.69 17.01 11.17
#